data_AF-O29259-F1
#
_entry.id   AF-O29259-F1
#
_cell.length_a   1.000
_cell.length_b   1.000
_cell.length_c   1.000
_cell.angle_alpha   90.00
_cell.angle_beta   90.00
_cell.angle_gamma   90.00
#
_symmetry.space_group_name_H-M   'P 1'
#
loop_
_entity.id
_entity.type
_entity.pdbx_description
1 polymer ?
#
loop_
_entity_poly.entity_id
_entity_poly.type
_entity_poly.pdbx_seq_one_letter_code
_entity_poly.pdbx_strand_id
1 'polypeptide(L)'
;MDLLRTEFDIQHHLVLSRKDTLHHALIRMIVSTLSTPEELTNLRKKDFRFNKGKNLDYYTVKLSEGGRSRISPVDKRTFEIIQTMPSQPFRMSEEEMNEIVRSYSPPGRIYTCKKLREAVESILSDSDLFGVKLRNDEERYAFMLDFNPLYSGLWDLEDEEGVEDFILSYSEVTGSRDWRKISDETGIEAEIVKKVIESGKKSILRFRADF
;
A
#
# COMPACT_ATOMS: atom_id res chain seq x y z
N MET A 1 -15.18 2.59 -11.78
CA MET A 1 -13.71 2.62 -11.59
C MET A 1 -13.22 1.20 -11.84
N ASP A 2 -12.13 0.99 -12.56
CA ASP A 2 -11.60 -0.38 -12.71
C ASP A 2 -10.83 -0.76 -11.44
N LEU A 3 -11.49 -1.52 -10.55
CA LEU A 3 -10.93 -1.89 -9.24
C LEU A 3 -9.63 -2.69 -9.37
N LEU A 4 -9.51 -3.57 -10.37
CA LEU A 4 -8.27 -4.33 -10.61
C LEU A 4 -7.12 -3.40 -10.98
N ARG A 5 -7.39 -2.41 -11.85
CA ARG A 5 -6.41 -1.39 -12.19
C ARG A 5 -6.05 -0.53 -10.98
N THR A 6 -7.03 -0.15 -10.15
CA THR A 6 -6.79 0.61 -8.91
C THR A 6 -5.94 -0.19 -7.92
N GLU A 7 -6.22 -1.47 -7.74
CA GLU A 7 -5.44 -2.39 -6.92
C GLU A 7 -3.99 -2.47 -7.41
N PHE A 8 -3.79 -2.70 -8.71
CA PHE A 8 -2.47 -2.69 -9.31
C PHE A 8 -1.74 -1.36 -9.06
N ASP A 9 -2.42 -0.22 -9.20
CA ASP A 9 -1.78 1.09 -8.99
C ASP A 9 -1.28 1.25 -7.55
N ILE A 10 -2.05 0.79 -6.55
CA ILE A 10 -1.64 0.78 -5.15
C ILE A 10 -0.45 -0.16 -4.94
N GLN A 11 -0.52 -1.39 -5.47
CA GLN A 11 0.57 -2.37 -5.40
C GLN A 11 1.84 -1.83 -6.08
N HIS A 12 1.72 -1.13 -7.21
CA HIS A 12 2.82 -0.47 -7.92
C HIS A 12 3.54 0.55 -7.02
N HIS A 13 2.78 1.42 -6.32
CA HIS A 13 3.36 2.32 -5.32
C HIS A 13 4.13 1.56 -4.23
N LEU A 14 3.52 0.49 -3.69
CA LEU A 14 4.11 -0.30 -2.61
C LEU A 14 5.38 -1.04 -3.05
N VAL A 15 5.43 -1.58 -4.26
CA VAL A 15 6.56 -2.35 -4.77
C VAL A 15 7.73 -1.42 -5.12
N LEU A 16 7.49 -0.38 -5.92
CA LEU A 16 8.58 0.47 -6.42
C LEU A 16 9.19 1.35 -5.33
N SER A 17 8.43 1.67 -4.27
CA SER A 17 8.95 2.45 -3.15
C SER A 17 9.88 1.68 -2.23
N ARG A 18 9.92 0.34 -2.26
CA ARG A 18 10.68 -0.50 -1.30
C ARG A 18 12.17 -0.16 -1.19
N LYS A 19 12.76 0.37 -2.25
CA LYS A 19 14.18 0.74 -2.30
C LYS A 19 14.52 1.95 -1.46
N ASP A 20 13.54 2.79 -1.15
CA ASP A 20 13.68 3.94 -0.27
C ASP A 20 12.80 3.76 0.96
N THR A 21 13.42 3.53 2.11
CA THR A 21 12.70 3.24 3.37
C THR A 21 11.75 4.36 3.78
N LEU A 22 12.13 5.62 3.58
CA LEU A 22 11.30 6.78 3.94
C LEU A 22 10.07 6.85 3.04
N HIS A 23 10.26 6.72 1.73
CA HIS A 23 9.17 6.76 0.77
C HIS A 23 8.22 5.57 0.94
N HIS A 24 8.78 4.38 1.15
CA HIS A 24 8.00 3.18 1.40
C HIS A 24 7.16 3.31 2.67
N ALA A 25 7.75 3.77 3.78
CA ALA A 25 7.03 3.99 5.02
C ALA A 25 5.89 5.00 4.85
N LEU A 26 6.10 6.09 4.10
CA LEU A 26 5.08 7.10 3.82
C LEU A 26 3.90 6.49 3.07
N ILE A 27 4.15 5.81 1.95
CA ILE A 27 3.13 5.18 1.12
C ILE A 27 2.37 4.12 1.92
N ARG A 28 3.09 3.25 2.63
CA ARG A 28 2.47 2.24 3.51
C ARG A 28 1.57 2.87 4.55
N MET A 29 2.00 3.94 5.22
CA MET A 29 1.17 4.63 6.21
C MET A 29 -0.13 5.16 5.60
N ILE A 30 -0.06 5.76 4.41
CA ILE A 30 -1.26 6.23 3.69
C ILE A 30 -2.20 5.05 3.41
N VAL A 31 -1.69 3.96 2.85
CA VAL A 31 -2.49 2.78 2.47
C VAL A 31 -3.04 2.04 3.70
N SER A 32 -2.26 1.97 4.78
CA SER A 32 -2.59 1.21 5.98
C SER A 32 -3.63 1.91 6.87
N THR A 33 -3.62 3.25 6.88
CA THR A 33 -4.34 4.05 7.90
C THR A 33 -5.23 5.16 7.33
N LEU A 34 -5.23 5.34 6.01
CA LEU A 34 -5.89 6.44 5.30
C LEU A 34 -5.47 7.82 5.84
N SER A 35 -4.23 7.95 6.31
CA SER A 35 -3.73 9.18 6.95
C SER A 35 -3.70 10.39 6.01
N THR A 36 -4.04 11.57 6.50
CA THR A 36 -3.80 12.85 5.81
C THR A 36 -2.33 13.27 5.90
N PRO A 37 -1.85 14.16 5.01
CA PRO A 37 -0.52 14.77 5.15
C PRO A 37 -0.29 15.46 6.49
N GLU A 38 -1.31 16.12 7.05
CA GLU A 38 -1.22 16.76 8.38
C GLU A 38 -1.03 15.70 9.48
N GLU A 39 -1.80 14.61 9.45
CA GLU A 39 -1.65 13.50 10.40
C GLU A 39 -0.25 12.89 10.35
N LEU A 40 0.31 12.70 9.14
CA LEU A 40 1.66 12.16 8.93
C LEU A 40 2.75 13.10 9.44
N THR A 41 2.60 14.40 9.24
CA THR A 41 3.53 15.43 9.75
C THR A 41 3.57 15.47 11.28
N ASN A 42 2.39 15.31 11.90
CA ASN A 42 2.21 15.30 13.35
C ASN A 42 2.62 13.98 14.01
N LEU A 43 2.78 12.92 13.22
CA LEU A 43 3.09 11.58 13.70
C LEU A 43 4.41 11.51 14.48
N ARG A 44 4.43 10.77 15.60
CA ARG A 44 5.63 10.40 16.34
C ARG A 44 5.70 8.89 16.53
N LYS A 45 6.91 8.34 16.62
CA LYS A 45 7.13 6.91 16.85
C LYS A 45 6.41 6.38 18.10
N LYS A 46 6.32 7.19 19.16
CA LYS A 46 5.62 6.84 20.41
C LYS A 46 4.10 6.72 20.28
N ASP A 47 3.52 7.20 19.18
CA ASP A 47 2.08 7.15 18.93
C ASP A 47 1.63 5.77 18.43
N PHE A 48 2.59 4.91 18.06
CA PHE A 48 2.37 3.52 17.70
C PHE A 48 2.33 2.62 18.93
N ARG A 49 1.41 1.66 18.94
CA ARG A 49 1.24 0.70 20.03
C ARG A 49 1.04 -0.71 19.51
N PHE A 50 1.73 -1.64 20.14
CA PHE A 50 1.38 -3.05 20.12
C PHE A 50 0.37 -3.31 21.24
N ASN A 51 -0.74 -3.99 20.91
CA ASN A 51 -1.79 -4.31 21.86
C ASN A 51 -2.03 -5.82 21.83
N LYS A 52 -2.00 -6.43 23.02
CA LYS A 52 -2.43 -7.82 23.19
C LYS A 52 -3.95 -7.86 23.24
N GLY A 53 -4.58 -8.32 22.16
CA GLY A 53 -6.04 -8.46 22.09
C GLY A 53 -6.54 -9.73 22.76
N LYS A 54 -7.86 -9.93 22.71
CA LYS A 54 -8.50 -11.13 23.27
C LYS A 54 -8.39 -12.32 22.32
N ASN A 55 -8.54 -12.05 21.02
CA ASN A 55 -8.55 -13.05 19.96
C ASN A 55 -7.28 -12.96 19.11
N LEU A 56 -6.75 -11.75 18.91
CA LEU A 56 -5.55 -11.52 18.12
C LEU A 56 -4.72 -10.36 18.66
N ASP A 57 -3.41 -10.41 18.45
CA ASP A 57 -2.53 -9.28 18.69
C ASP A 57 -2.65 -8.27 17.56
N TYR A 58 -2.74 -6.97 17.88
CA TYR A 58 -2.97 -5.92 16.89
C TYR A 58 -2.13 -4.68 17.15
N TYR A 59 -1.89 -3.93 16.08
CA TYR A 59 -1.07 -2.71 16.10
C TYR A 59 -1.95 -1.51 15.77
N THR A 60 -1.74 -0.44 16.51
CA THR A 60 -2.47 0.82 16.30
C THR A 60 -1.54 2.01 16.29
N VAL A 61 -2.04 3.11 15.74
CA VAL A 61 -1.38 4.40 15.74
C VAL A 61 -2.38 5.49 16.11
N LYS A 62 -1.94 6.44 16.95
CA LYS A 62 -2.69 7.66 17.22
C LYS A 62 -2.32 8.73 16.18
N LEU A 63 -3.30 9.16 15.39
CA LEU A 63 -3.17 10.19 14.37
C LEU A 63 -3.86 11.47 14.84
N SER A 64 -3.28 12.63 14.55
CA SER A 64 -3.77 13.92 15.06
C SER A 64 -3.75 15.01 13.98
N GLU A 65 -4.86 15.74 13.88
CA GLU A 65 -5.10 16.80 12.89
C GLU A 65 -6.08 17.82 13.48
N GLY A 66 -5.80 19.12 13.34
CA GLY A 66 -6.68 20.19 13.81
C GLY A 66 -7.08 20.11 15.30
N GLY A 67 -6.19 19.60 16.16
CA GLY A 67 -6.45 19.39 17.59
C GLY A 67 -7.36 18.21 17.92
N ARG A 68 -7.83 17.45 16.93
CA ARG A 68 -8.54 16.19 17.09
C ARG A 68 -7.55 15.03 16.93
N SER A 69 -7.89 13.89 17.52
CA SER A 69 -7.11 12.68 17.34
C SER A 69 -7.99 11.46 17.12
N ARG A 70 -7.52 10.52 16.30
CA ARG A 70 -8.14 9.21 16.10
C ARG A 70 -7.12 8.10 16.32
N ILE A 71 -7.62 6.91 16.65
CA ILE A 71 -6.83 5.68 16.65
C ILE A 71 -7.13 4.94 15.36
N SER A 72 -6.09 4.55 14.63
CA SER A 72 -6.18 3.73 13.43
C SER A 72 -5.46 2.41 13.64
N PRO A 73 -5.97 1.27 13.14
CA PRO A 73 -5.14 0.10 12.93
C PRO A 73 -3.99 0.43 11.98
N VAL A 74 -2.89 -0.32 12.10
CA VAL A 74 -1.74 -0.28 11.18
C VAL A 74 -1.20 -1.69 11.01
N ASP A 75 -0.89 -2.14 9.81
CA ASP A 75 -0.33 -3.49 9.60
C ASP A 75 1.02 -3.67 10.33
N LYS A 76 1.30 -4.92 10.70
CA LYS A 76 2.51 -5.31 11.45
C LYS A 76 3.79 -4.81 10.80
N ARG A 77 3.94 -4.98 9.49
CA ARG A 77 5.17 -4.63 8.77
C ARG A 77 5.37 -3.12 8.72
N THR A 78 4.32 -2.35 8.51
CA THR A 78 4.38 -0.88 8.63
C THR A 78 4.75 -0.45 10.03
N PHE A 79 4.17 -1.06 11.06
CA PHE A 79 4.57 -0.80 12.44
C PHE A 79 6.07 -1.05 12.64
N GLU A 80 6.59 -2.20 12.22
CA GLU A 80 8.00 -2.58 12.34
C GLU A 80 8.92 -1.61 11.60
N ILE A 81 8.59 -1.24 10.36
CA ILE A 81 9.35 -0.25 9.59
C ILE A 81 9.44 1.07 10.37
N ILE A 82 8.31 1.60 10.84
CA ILE A 82 8.30 2.87 11.59
C ILE A 82 9.12 2.78 12.88
N GLN A 83 9.17 1.62 13.55
CA GLN A 83 9.97 1.47 14.76
C GLN A 83 11.49 1.67 14.51
N THR A 84 11.96 1.33 13.31
CA THR A 84 13.37 1.53 12.88
C THR A 84 13.70 2.99 12.53
N MET A 85 12.69 3.84 12.35
CA MET A 85 12.85 5.22 11.90
C MET A 85 13.15 6.19 13.07
N PRO A 86 13.57 7.44 12.77
CA PRO A 86 13.68 8.51 13.75
C PRO A 86 12.37 8.76 14.52
N SER A 87 12.45 9.48 15.65
CA SER A 87 11.30 9.74 16.51
C SER A 87 10.13 10.47 15.83
N GLN A 88 10.41 11.24 14.79
CA GLN A 88 9.45 11.85 13.89
C GLN A 88 9.83 11.45 12.46
N PRO A 89 9.18 10.42 11.88
CA PRO A 89 9.55 9.86 10.57
C PRO A 89 9.37 10.83 9.41
N PHE A 90 8.29 11.62 9.42
CA PHE A 90 7.89 12.46 8.29
C PHE A 90 8.01 13.94 8.65
N ARG A 91 9.21 14.51 8.42
CA ARG A 91 9.50 15.93 8.59
C ARG A 91 9.53 16.63 7.23
N MET A 92 8.37 16.72 6.60
CA MET A 92 8.22 17.21 5.24
C MET A 92 6.85 17.88 5.05
N SER A 93 6.73 18.75 4.06
CA SER A 93 5.48 19.42 3.71
C SER A 93 4.52 18.51 2.96
N GLU A 94 3.27 18.94 2.80
CA GLU A 94 2.30 18.22 1.98
C GLU A 94 2.76 18.11 0.51
N GLU A 95 3.38 19.16 -0.02
CA GLU A 95 3.92 19.18 -1.38
C GLU A 95 5.01 18.13 -1.55
N GLU A 96 5.96 18.04 -0.61
CA GLU A 96 7.02 17.02 -0.62
C GLU A 96 6.43 15.60 -0.54
N MET A 97 5.42 15.37 0.31
CA MET A 97 4.73 14.07 0.36
C MET A 97 4.02 13.74 -0.96
N ASN A 98 3.36 14.73 -1.57
CA ASN A 98 2.68 14.56 -2.85
C ASN A 98 3.66 14.29 -3.99
N GLU A 99 4.85 14.88 -3.97
CA GLU A 99 5.93 14.61 -4.92
C GLU A 99 6.45 13.17 -4.78
N ILE A 100 6.68 12.71 -3.54
CA ILE A 100 7.06 11.31 -3.27
C ILE A 100 5.99 10.36 -3.80
N VAL A 101 4.72 10.57 -3.45
CA VAL A 101 3.66 9.70 -3.98
C VAL A 101 3.66 9.73 -5.50
N ARG A 102 3.72 10.92 -6.12
CA ARG A 102 3.72 11.08 -7.58
C ARG A 102 4.88 10.35 -8.27
N SER A 103 6.07 10.29 -7.68
CA SER A 103 7.24 9.64 -8.30
C SER A 103 7.06 8.14 -8.50
N TYR A 104 6.17 7.51 -7.73
CA TYR A 104 5.85 6.09 -7.84
C TYR A 104 4.52 5.81 -8.55
N SER A 105 3.89 6.83 -9.13
CA SER A 105 2.66 6.64 -9.89
C SER A 105 2.93 5.84 -11.17
N PRO A 106 2.04 4.91 -11.54
CA PRO A 106 2.18 4.16 -12.78
C PRO A 106 1.90 5.07 -14.00
N PRO A 107 2.40 4.71 -15.20
CA PRO A 107 2.15 5.45 -16.43
C PRO A 107 0.66 5.73 -16.68
N GLY A 108 0.35 6.95 -17.12
CA GLY A 108 -1.00 7.39 -17.45
C GLY A 108 -1.92 7.70 -16.27
N ARG A 109 -1.47 7.50 -15.02
CA ARG A 109 -2.22 7.88 -13.82
C ARG A 109 -1.31 8.66 -12.87
N ILE A 110 -1.80 9.77 -12.32
CA ILE A 110 -1.04 10.60 -11.38
C ILE A 110 -1.74 10.60 -10.04
N TYR A 111 -1.05 10.06 -9.05
CA TYR A 111 -1.47 10.04 -7.66
C TYR A 111 -0.86 11.18 -6.86
N THR A 112 -1.62 11.60 -5.85
CA THR A 112 -1.21 12.44 -4.74
C THR A 112 -1.59 11.69 -3.46
N CYS A 113 -1.18 12.16 -2.28
CA CYS A 113 -1.59 11.55 -1.02
C CYS A 113 -3.12 11.40 -0.95
N LYS A 114 -3.87 12.44 -1.33
CA LYS A 114 -5.33 12.41 -1.39
C LYS A 114 -5.88 11.33 -2.34
N LYS A 115 -5.40 11.28 -3.59
CA LYS A 115 -5.90 10.29 -4.57
C LYS A 115 -5.55 8.85 -4.19
N LEU A 116 -4.39 8.64 -3.55
CA LEU A 116 -4.00 7.32 -3.07
C LEU A 116 -4.94 6.85 -1.95
N ARG A 117 -5.32 7.75 -1.04
CA ARG A 117 -6.35 7.46 -0.02
C ARG A 117 -7.69 7.11 -0.64
N GLU A 118 -8.18 7.93 -1.57
CA GLU A 118 -9.45 7.69 -2.29
C GLU A 118 -9.45 6.35 -3.03
N ALA A 119 -8.30 5.94 -3.60
CA ALA A 119 -8.15 4.64 -4.22
C ALA A 119 -8.27 3.50 -3.22
N VAL A 120 -7.62 3.59 -2.06
CA VAL A 120 -7.72 2.57 -1.00
C VAL A 120 -9.15 2.54 -0.44
N GLU A 121 -9.78 3.69 -0.23
CA GLU A 121 -11.19 3.78 0.18
C GLU A 121 -12.12 3.09 -0.83
N SER A 122 -11.83 3.17 -2.13
CA SER A 122 -12.62 2.49 -3.15
C SER A 122 -12.52 0.96 -3.08
N ILE A 123 -11.36 0.42 -2.71
CA ILE A 123 -11.16 -1.02 -2.48
C ILE A 123 -11.92 -1.45 -1.22
N LEU A 124 -11.79 -0.69 -0.13
CA LEU A 124 -12.47 -1.01 1.15
C LEU A 124 -14.00 -0.81 1.11
N SER A 125 -14.50 0.01 0.20
CA SER A 125 -15.94 0.24 0.05
C SER A 125 -16.62 -0.85 -0.76
N ASP A 126 -15.89 -1.55 -1.65
CA ASP A 126 -16.40 -2.69 -2.41
C ASP A 126 -16.73 -3.88 -1.48
N SER A 127 -16.01 -4.00 -0.36
CA SER A 127 -16.30 -4.94 0.70
C SER A 127 -17.47 -4.50 1.60
N ASP A 128 -18.70 -4.43 1.08
CA ASP A 128 -20.02 -4.33 1.78
C ASP A 128 -20.08 -3.54 3.13
N LEU A 129 -19.23 -2.51 3.28
CA LEU A 129 -18.85 -1.93 4.58
C LEU A 129 -19.98 -1.18 5.29
N PHE A 130 -21.05 -0.80 4.60
CA PHE A 130 -22.04 0.11 5.18
C PHE A 130 -22.93 -0.47 6.30
N GLY A 131 -22.70 -1.73 6.73
CA GLY A 131 -23.50 -2.38 7.79
C GLY A 131 -22.80 -2.66 9.12
N VAL A 132 -21.47 -2.78 9.17
CA VAL A 132 -20.79 -3.33 10.35
C VAL A 132 -20.40 -2.22 11.33
N LYS A 133 -21.12 -2.14 12.47
CA LYS A 133 -20.71 -1.28 13.60
C LYS A 133 -19.50 -1.89 14.32
N LEU A 134 -18.30 -1.62 13.82
CA LEU A 134 -17.03 -2.01 14.46
C LEU A 134 -16.92 -1.33 15.83
N ARG A 135 -16.90 -2.11 16.90
CA ARG A 135 -17.09 -1.67 18.29
C ARG A 135 -15.79 -1.26 18.98
N ASN A 136 -14.66 -1.83 18.57
CA ASN A 136 -13.36 -1.61 19.21
C ASN A 136 -12.20 -1.68 18.19
N ASP A 137 -10.99 -1.33 18.63
CA ASP A 137 -9.80 -1.27 17.77
C ASP A 137 -9.33 -2.65 17.28
N GLU A 138 -9.58 -3.72 18.04
CA GLU A 138 -9.27 -5.11 17.64
C GLU A 138 -10.16 -5.54 16.47
N GLU A 139 -11.47 -5.24 16.52
CA GLU A 139 -12.42 -5.49 15.43
C GLU A 139 -12.08 -4.68 14.18
N ARG A 140 -11.61 -3.44 14.34
CA ARG A 140 -11.12 -2.61 13.21
C ARG A 140 -9.87 -3.21 12.59
N TYR A 141 -8.95 -3.73 13.39
CA TYR A 141 -7.76 -4.41 12.88
C TYR A 141 -8.11 -5.71 12.15
N ALA A 142 -9.01 -6.52 12.72
CA ALA A 142 -9.51 -7.73 12.07
C ALA A 142 -10.17 -7.43 10.72
N PHE A 143 -11.00 -6.38 10.66
CA PHE A 143 -11.56 -5.90 9.42
C PHE A 143 -10.47 -5.55 8.39
N MET A 144 -9.44 -4.82 8.79
CA MET A 144 -8.35 -4.48 7.87
C MET A 144 -7.56 -5.70 7.40
N LEU A 145 -7.38 -6.73 8.23
CA LEU A 145 -6.79 -8.01 7.82
C LEU A 145 -7.60 -8.69 6.70
N ASP A 146 -8.92 -8.64 6.80
CA ASP A 146 -9.81 -9.31 5.85
C ASP A 146 -9.94 -8.55 4.52
N PHE A 147 -9.86 -7.21 4.55
CA PHE A 147 -10.25 -6.37 3.41
C PHE A 147 -9.17 -5.42 2.88
N ASN A 148 -8.07 -5.21 3.60
CA ASN A 148 -6.92 -4.46 3.08
C ASN A 148 -5.79 -5.45 2.74
N PRO A 149 -5.50 -5.71 1.45
CA PRO A 149 -4.45 -6.64 1.04
C PRO A 149 -3.05 -6.32 1.58
N LEU A 150 -2.81 -5.09 2.04
CA LEU A 150 -1.57 -4.73 2.73
C LEU A 150 -1.41 -5.47 4.08
N TYR A 151 -2.51 -5.71 4.79
CA TYR A 151 -2.47 -6.31 6.13
C TYR A 151 -2.22 -7.81 6.11
N SER A 152 -2.67 -8.49 5.05
CA SER A 152 -2.43 -9.92 4.83
C SER A 152 -1.07 -10.21 4.17
N GLY A 153 -0.38 -9.17 3.68
CA GLY A 153 0.89 -9.31 2.95
C GLY A 153 0.74 -9.59 1.46
N LEU A 154 -0.47 -9.61 0.91
CA LEU A 154 -0.71 -9.88 -0.51
C LEU A 154 -0.01 -8.86 -1.42
N TRP A 155 -0.05 -7.57 -1.07
CA TRP A 155 0.70 -6.54 -1.81
C TRP A 155 2.20 -6.48 -1.48
N ASP A 156 2.66 -7.31 -0.54
CA ASP A 156 4.06 -7.45 -0.19
C ASP A 156 4.83 -8.43 -1.09
N LEU A 157 4.16 -9.06 -2.07
CA LEU A 157 4.76 -10.00 -3.03
C LEU A 157 5.50 -11.15 -2.34
N GLU A 158 4.87 -11.73 -1.31
CA GLU A 158 5.48 -12.79 -0.49
C GLU A 158 5.28 -14.20 -1.09
N ASP A 159 4.30 -14.37 -1.98
CA ASP A 159 4.03 -15.62 -2.70
C ASP A 159 4.33 -15.52 -4.20
N GLU A 160 4.53 -16.69 -4.84
CA GLU A 160 4.90 -16.77 -6.26
C GLU A 160 3.79 -16.30 -7.21
N GLU A 161 2.53 -16.48 -6.83
CA GLU A 161 1.36 -16.14 -7.66
C GLU A 161 1.20 -14.62 -7.77
N GLY A 162 1.23 -13.91 -6.64
CA GLY A 162 1.18 -12.46 -6.57
C GLY A 162 2.39 -11.79 -7.23
N VAL A 163 3.58 -12.40 -7.16
CA VAL A 163 4.77 -11.95 -7.91
C VAL A 163 4.54 -12.05 -9.41
N GLU A 164 4.06 -13.20 -9.90
CA GLU A 164 3.77 -13.42 -11.31
C GLU A 164 2.75 -12.41 -11.86
N ASP A 165 1.61 -12.27 -11.16
CA ASP A 165 0.54 -11.36 -11.55
C ASP A 165 0.99 -9.90 -11.57
N PHE A 166 1.80 -9.49 -10.59
CA PHE A 166 2.37 -8.15 -10.56
C PHE A 166 3.30 -7.90 -11.75
N ILE A 167 4.22 -8.83 -12.06
CA ILE A 167 5.15 -8.69 -13.20
C ILE A 167 4.39 -8.55 -14.52
N LEU A 168 3.40 -9.41 -14.75
CA LEU A 168 2.59 -9.37 -15.97
C LEU A 168 1.82 -8.06 -16.09
N SER A 169 1.23 -7.60 -14.98
CA SER A 169 0.47 -6.33 -14.94
C SER A 169 1.39 -5.12 -15.11
N TYR A 170 2.59 -5.16 -14.53
CA TYR A 170 3.61 -4.13 -14.69
C TYR A 170 4.07 -4.02 -16.15
N SER A 171 4.39 -5.16 -16.77
CA SER A 171 4.80 -5.23 -18.17
C SER A 171 3.74 -4.63 -19.09
N GLU A 172 2.46 -4.98 -18.87
CA GLU A 172 1.35 -4.47 -19.66
C GLU A 172 1.20 -2.94 -19.53
N VAL A 173 1.22 -2.45 -18.29
CA VAL A 173 0.96 -1.04 -17.97
C VAL A 173 2.08 -0.13 -18.42
N THR A 174 3.32 -0.58 -18.29
CA THR A 174 4.50 0.17 -18.72
C THR A 174 4.80 0.00 -20.20
N GLY A 175 4.18 -0.98 -20.86
CA GLY A 175 4.52 -1.39 -22.24
C GLY A 175 5.93 -1.99 -22.37
N SER A 176 6.60 -2.30 -21.25
CA SER A 176 7.95 -2.86 -21.24
C SER A 176 7.89 -4.39 -21.16
N ARG A 177 8.66 -5.08 -22.01
CA ARG A 177 8.94 -6.52 -21.90
C ARG A 177 10.42 -6.81 -21.63
N ASP A 178 11.20 -5.78 -21.36
CA ASP A 178 12.60 -5.94 -20.97
C ASP A 178 12.66 -6.39 -19.51
N TRP A 179 12.88 -7.69 -19.31
CA TRP A 179 12.92 -8.30 -17.97
C TRP A 179 14.06 -7.76 -17.10
N ARG A 180 15.17 -7.28 -17.68
CA ARG A 180 16.25 -6.65 -16.90
C ARG A 180 15.79 -5.32 -16.36
N LYS A 181 15.21 -4.49 -17.23
CA LYS A 181 14.66 -3.19 -16.83
C LYS A 181 13.58 -3.35 -15.75
N ILE A 182 12.64 -4.30 -15.93
CA ILE A 182 11.58 -4.56 -14.95
C ILE A 182 12.19 -5.02 -13.61
N SER A 183 13.16 -5.93 -13.61
CA SER A 183 13.88 -6.35 -12.40
C SER A 183 14.57 -5.18 -11.71
N ASP A 184 15.28 -4.35 -12.48
CA ASP A 184 15.98 -3.16 -11.97
C ASP A 184 15.02 -2.10 -11.43
N GLU A 185 13.81 -1.97 -11.95
CA GLU A 185 12.84 -0.98 -11.47
C GLU A 185 12.06 -1.49 -10.25
N THR A 186 11.63 -2.75 -10.28
CA THR A 186 10.78 -3.36 -9.24
C THR A 186 11.56 -3.94 -8.06
N GLY A 187 12.84 -4.29 -8.26
CA GLY A 187 13.66 -5.00 -7.28
C GLY A 187 13.38 -6.50 -7.19
N ILE A 188 12.56 -7.06 -8.08
CA ILE A 188 12.28 -8.50 -8.17
C ILE A 188 13.46 -9.21 -8.86
N GLU A 189 13.79 -10.43 -8.43
CA GLU A 189 14.91 -11.19 -9.01
C GLU A 189 14.78 -11.37 -10.53
N ALA A 190 15.86 -11.08 -11.25
CA ALA A 190 15.84 -11.02 -12.71
C ALA A 190 15.44 -12.35 -13.38
N GLU A 191 15.83 -13.49 -12.80
CA GLU A 191 15.48 -14.81 -13.34
C GLU A 191 13.97 -15.10 -13.20
N ILE A 192 13.36 -14.66 -12.10
CA ILE A 192 11.90 -14.78 -11.89
C ILE A 192 11.18 -13.91 -12.94
N VAL A 193 11.58 -12.64 -13.08
CA VAL A 193 10.98 -11.73 -14.06
C VAL A 193 11.10 -12.31 -15.47
N LYS A 194 12.28 -12.79 -15.84
CA LYS A 194 12.51 -13.40 -17.16
C LYS A 194 11.58 -14.59 -17.41
N LYS A 195 11.51 -15.53 -16.46
CA LYS A 195 10.64 -16.72 -16.54
C LYS A 195 9.17 -16.32 -16.75
N VAL A 196 8.68 -15.32 -16.02
CA VAL A 196 7.30 -14.85 -16.12
C VAL A 196 7.03 -14.20 -17.48
N ILE A 197 7.90 -13.31 -17.94
CA ILE A 197 7.75 -12.63 -19.24
C ILE A 197 7.82 -13.64 -20.40
N GLU A 198 8.72 -14.61 -20.34
CA GLU A 198 8.90 -15.65 -21.37
C GLU A 198 7.77 -16.71 -21.37
N SER A 199 7.00 -16.82 -20.27
CA SER A 199 5.87 -17.76 -20.18
C SER A 199 4.75 -17.47 -21.19
N GLY A 200 4.68 -16.23 -21.70
CA GLY A 200 3.64 -15.79 -22.63
C GLY A 200 2.24 -15.64 -22.00
N LYS A 201 2.12 -15.81 -20.68
CA LYS A 201 0.89 -15.55 -19.94
C LYS A 201 0.47 -14.09 -20.06
N LYS A 202 -0.81 -13.81 -19.82
CA LYS A 202 -1.39 -12.46 -19.89
C LYS A 202 -1.80 -12.01 -18.50
N SER A 203 -1.63 -10.72 -18.22
CA SER A 203 -2.13 -10.09 -17.00
C SER A 203 -3.65 -10.18 -16.90
N ILE A 204 -4.17 -10.30 -15.68
CA ILE A 204 -5.59 -10.18 -15.36
C ILE A 204 -6.21 -8.87 -15.88
N LEU A 205 -5.41 -7.80 -15.99
CA LEU A 205 -5.84 -6.50 -16.53
C LEU A 205 -6.28 -6.58 -18.01
N ARG A 206 -5.74 -7.52 -18.79
CA ARG A 206 -6.15 -7.71 -20.20
C ARG A 206 -7.50 -8.40 -20.34
N PHE A 207 -7.82 -9.33 -19.43
CA PHE A 207 -9.04 -10.14 -19.56
C PHE A 207 -10.33 -9.31 -19.47
N ARG A 208 -10.27 -8.05 -19.01
CA ARG A 208 -11.41 -7.11 -18.99
C ARG A 208 -11.47 -6.11 -20.14
N ALA A 209 -10.41 -5.94 -20.94
CA ALA A 209 -10.50 -5.06 -22.10
C ALA A 209 -11.33 -5.67 -23.25
N ASP A 210 -11.57 -6.99 -23.19
CA ASP A 210 -12.27 -7.78 -24.21
C ASP A 210 -13.77 -8.03 -23.88
N PHE A 211 -14.31 -7.42 -22.82
CA PHE A 211 -15.75 -7.46 -22.44
C PHE A 211 -16.34 -6.05 -22.35
#